data_AF-W1YRI7-F1
#
_entry.id   AF-W1YRI7-F1
#
_cell.length_a   1.000
_cell.length_b   1.000
_cell.length_c   1.000
_cell.angle_alpha   90.00
_cell.angle_beta   90.00
_cell.angle_gamma   90.00
#
_symmetry.space_group_name_H-M   'P 1'
#
loop_
_entity.id
_entity.type
_entity.pdbx_description
1 polymer ?
#
loop_
_entity_poly.entity_id
_entity_poly.type
_entity_poly.pdbx_seq_one_letter_code
_entity_poly.pdbx_strand_id
1 'polypeptide(L)' 'MTRILLVEDEENYREPLAFNLRRDGYDVVEAEDGAVAVELFEEAGRPGGGEPI' A
#
# COMPACT_ATOMS: atom_id res chain seq x y z
N MET A 1 14.83 0.22 -0.73
CA MET A 1 13.64 0.02 -1.57
C MET A 1 12.57 0.94 -1.01
N THR A 2 11.86 1.66 -1.86
CA THR A 2 10.80 2.57 -1.39
C THR A 2 9.49 1.78 -1.33
N ARG A 3 8.83 1.84 -0.17
CA ARG A 3 7.52 1.22 0.05
C ARG A 3 6.42 2.27 -0.14
N ILE A 4 5.29 1.86 -0.70
CA ILE A 4 4.18 2.76 -1.05
C ILE A 4 2.89 2.14 -0.55
N LEU A 5 2.13 2.88 0.25
CA LEU A 5 0.72 2.61 0.51
C LEU A 5 -0.12 3.26 -0.59
N LEU A 6 -0.69 2.45 -1.48
CA LEU A 6 -1.60 2.88 -2.53
C LEU A 6 -3.05 2.77 -2.03
N VAL A 7 -3.74 3.90 -1.98
CA VAL A 7 -5.16 3.98 -1.61
C VAL A 7 -5.96 4.36 -2.86
N GLU A 8 -6.82 3.47 -3.32
CA GLU A 8 -7.63 3.64 -4.52
C GLU A 8 -8.90 2.81 -4.35
N ASP A 9 -10.09 3.39 -4.50
CA ASP A 9 -11.36 2.71 -4.23
C ASP A 9 -11.81 1.82 -5.40
N GLU A 10 -11.53 2.24 -6.62
CA GLU A 10 -11.89 1.50 -7.82
C GLU A 10 -10.85 0.43 -8.16
N GLU A 11 -11.22 -0.85 -8.04
CA GLU A 11 -10.33 -2.01 -8.32
C GLU A 11 -9.70 -1.93 -9.73
N ASN A 12 -10.50 -1.51 -10.72
CA ASN A 12 -10.07 -1.35 -12.11
C ASN A 12 -8.97 -0.30 -12.30
N TYR A 13 -8.76 0.59 -11.33
CA TYR A 13 -7.65 1.55 -11.30
C TYR A 13 -6.53 1.11 -10.36
N ARG A 14 -6.88 0.52 -9.22
CA ARG A 14 -5.92 0.07 -8.21
C ARG A 14 -4.97 -1.00 -8.75
N GLU A 15 -5.49 -2.05 -9.38
CA GLU A 15 -4.68 -3.15 -9.91
C GLU A 15 -3.63 -2.71 -10.95
N PRO A 16 -3.99 -1.98 -12.03
CA PRO A 16 -3.00 -1.56 -13.02
C PRO A 16 -1.98 -0.57 -12.46
N LEU A 17 -2.37 0.30 -11.52
CA LEU A 17 -1.45 1.24 -10.88
C LEU A 17 -0.44 0.51 -9.99
N ALA A 18 -0.92 -0.41 -9.15
CA ALA A 18 -0.06 -1.23 -8.30
C ALA A 18 0.89 -2.12 -9.12
N PHE A 19 0.42 -2.70 -10.22
CA PHE A 19 1.27 -3.44 -11.15
C PHE A 19 2.41 -2.60 -11.73
N ASN A 20 2.11 -1.38 -12.19
CA ASN A 20 3.12 -0.47 -12.74
C ASN A 20 4.16 -0.08 -11.67
N LEU A 21 3.72 0.27 -10.46
CA LEU A 21 4.62 0.60 -9.35
C LEU A 21 5.52 -0.58 -8.97
N ARG A 22 4.97 -1.80 -8.89
CA ARG A 22 5.78 -3.01 -8.64
C ARG A 22 6.81 -3.23 -9.74
N ARG A 23 6.43 -3.05 -11.00
CA ARG A 23 7.35 -3.16 -12.16
C ARG A 23 8.49 -2.16 -12.08
N ASP A 24 8.23 -0.97 -11.57
CA ASP A 24 9.22 0.11 -11.39
C ASP A 24 10.12 -0.12 -10.15
N GLY A 25 9.91 -1.20 -9.40
CA GLY A 25 10.77 -1.63 -8.29
C GLY A 25 10.33 -1.15 -6.90
N TYR A 26 9.09 -0.67 -6.76
CA TYR A 26 8.50 -0.31 -5.47
C TYR A 26 7.91 -1.55 -4.78
N ASP A 27 7.95 -1.56 -3.46
CA ASP A 27 7.09 -2.44 -2.65
C ASP A 27 5.75 -1.74 -2.43
N VAL A 28 4.64 -2.38 -2.80
CA VAL A 28 3.33 -1.72 -2.86
C VAL A 28 2.36 -2.47 -1.95
N VAL A 29 1.80 -1.74 -1.00
CA VAL A 29 0.68 -2.17 -0.16
C VAL A 29 -0.57 -1.49 -0.70
N GLU A 30 -1.61 -2.27 -0.99
CA GLU A 30 -2.85 -1.77 -1.57
C GLU A 30 -3.93 -1.65 -0.48
N ALA A 31 -4.70 -0.56 -0.51
CA ALA A 31 -5.88 -0.34 0.31
C ALA A 31 -7.05 0.07 -0.58
N GLU A 32 -8.21 -0.55 -0.36
CA GLU A 32 -9.44 -0.28 -1.13
C GLU A 32 -10.24 0.91 -0.61
N ASP A 33 -9.92 1.42 0.57
CA ASP A 33 -10.52 2.63 1.11
C ASP A 33 -9.62 3.28 2.17
N GLY A 34 -10.09 4.40 2.71
CA GLY A 34 -9.35 5.13 3.75
C GLY A 34 -9.29 4.43 5.09
N ALA A 35 -10.28 3.62 5.47
CA ALA A 35 -10.28 2.90 6.74
C ALA A 35 -9.20 1.80 6.72
N VAL A 36 -9.18 1.01 5.66
CA VAL A 36 -8.16 -0.01 5.40
C VAL A 36 -6.77 0.62 5.32
N ALA A 37 -6.63 1.78 4.67
CA ALA A 37 -5.36 2.49 4.58
C ALA A 37 -4.80 2.91 5.96
N VAL A 38 -5.64 3.43 6.84
CA VAL A 38 -5.23 3.84 8.19
C VAL A 38 -4.83 2.62 9.02
N GLU A 39 -5.59 1.53 8.96
CA GLU A 39 -5.26 0.28 9.66
C GLU A 39 -3.88 -0.24 9.24
N LEU A 40 -3.62 -0.32 7.92
CA LEU A 40 -2.33 -0.75 7.37
C LEU A 40 -1.17 0.17 7.79
N PHE A 41 -1.41 1.48 7.84
CA PHE A 41 -0.41 2.46 8.28
C PHE A 41 -0.05 2.31 9.76
N GLU A 42 -1.05 2.15 10.63
CA GLU A 42 -0.82 1.92 12.05
C GLU A 42 -0.13 0.58 12.32
N GLU A 43 -0.46 -0.46 11.57
CA GLU A 43 0.20 -1.77 11.66
C GLU A 43 1.68 -1.72 11.28
N ALA A 44 2.02 -0.99 10.23
CA ALA A 44 3.41 -0.79 9.79
C ALA A 44 4.22 0.06 10.79
N GLY A 45 3.59 0.97 11.53
CA GLY A 45 4.23 1.81 12.54
C GLY A 45 4.39 1.16 13.92
N ARG A 46 3.80 -0.03 14.16
CA ARG A 46 3.78 -0.67 15.47
C ARG A 46 5.17 -1.23 15.86
N PRO A 47 5.62 -1.11 17.13
CA PRO A 47 6.81 -1.80 17.59
C PRO A 47 6.65 -3.32 17.46
N GLY A 48 7.48 -3.96 16.63
CA GLY A 48 7.36 -5.38 16.28
C GLY A 48 6.33 -5.68 15.16
N GLY A 49 5.74 -4.64 14.56
CA GLY A 49 4.98 -4.72 13.31
C GLY A 49 5.89 -4.88 12.09
N GLY A 50 5.29 -4.93 10.90
CA GLY A 50 6.00 -5.09 9.62
C GLY A 50 6.97 -3.94 9.31
N GLU A 51 7.63 -3.99 8.15
CA GLU A 51 8.48 -2.89 7.70
C GLU A 51 7.68 -1.56 7.57
N PRO A 52 8.29 -0.39 7.77
CA PRO A 52 7.58 0.89 7.60
C PRO A 52 7.06 1.07 6.17
N ILE A 53 5.86 1.65 6.02
CA ILE A 53 5.29 2.10 4.74
C ILE A 53 5.42 3.61 4.55
#